data_AF-A0A7X4IZF6-F1
#
_entry.id   AF-A0A7X4IZF6-F1
#
_cell.length_a   1.000
_cell.length_b   1.000
_cell.length_c   1.000
_cell.angle_alpha   90.00
_cell.angle_beta   90.00
_cell.angle_gamma   90.00
#
_symmetry.space_group_name_H-M   'P 1'
#
loop_
_entity.id
_entity.type
_entity.pdbx_description
1 polymer ?
#
loop_
_entity_poly.entity_id
_entity_poly.type
_entity_poly.pdbx_seq_one_letter_code
_entity_poly.pdbx_strand_id
1 'polypeptide(L)'
;MTLDQKIGQMTQPERLHVTPAQVKRHHIGSVLSGGGSCPGDNRPADWVAMNDAYWAASMEEDADHLAIPILYGVDAIHGNANVRGATVFPHNIGLGAARDPGLVERIGR
;
A
#
# COMPACT_ATOMS: atom_id res chain seq x y z
N MET A 1 7.34 21.28 9.38
CA MET A 1 6.25 20.37 9.77
C MET A 1 5.52 20.90 11.00
N THR A 2 4.23 21.19 10.88
CA THR A 2 3.32 21.53 12.00
C THR A 2 2.94 20.27 12.80
N LEU A 3 2.20 20.42 13.90
CA LEU A 3 1.67 19.28 14.65
C LEU A 3 0.73 18.42 13.80
N ASP A 4 -0.21 19.06 13.09
CA ASP A 4 -1.17 18.36 12.22
C ASP A 4 -0.46 17.57 11.11
N GLN A 5 0.59 18.14 10.52
CA GLN A 5 1.41 17.43 9.53
C GLN A 5 2.11 16.21 10.12
N LYS A 6 2.60 16.28 11.37
CA LYS A 6 3.20 15.11 12.06
C LYS A 6 2.17 14.04 12.37
N ILE A 7 0.99 14.43 12.84
CA ILE A 7 -0.11 13.49 13.11
C ILE A 7 -0.56 12.80 11.82
N GLY A 8 -0.70 13.55 10.73
CA GLY A 8 -1.01 13.00 9.40
C GLY A 8 0.00 11.93 8.98
N GLN A 9 1.30 12.19 9.16
CA GLN A 9 2.35 11.23 8.82
C GLN A 9 2.31 9.94 9.64
N MET A 10 1.75 9.98 10.86
CA MET A 10 1.56 8.81 11.73
C MET A 10 0.24 8.06 11.49
N THR A 11 -0.58 8.52 10.54
CA THR A 11 -1.93 7.99 10.31
C THR A 11 -1.96 7.13 9.04
N GLN A 12 -2.53 5.93 9.14
CA GLN A 12 -2.68 4.98 8.03
C GLN A 12 -4.15 4.52 7.88
N PRO A 13 -4.98 5.26 7.11
CA PRO A 13 -6.32 4.81 6.78
C PRO A 13 -6.32 3.71 5.71
N GLU A 14 -7.44 2.99 5.66
CA GLU A 14 -7.74 2.03 4.60
C GLU A 14 -8.33 2.75 3.36
N ARG A 15 -7.94 2.34 2.15
CA ARG A 15 -8.24 3.03 0.89
C ARG A 15 -9.72 3.21 0.55
N LEU A 16 -10.64 2.42 1.10
CA LEU A 16 -12.08 2.58 0.92
C LEU A 16 -12.63 3.76 1.72
N HIS A 17 -11.86 4.26 2.69
CA HIS A 17 -12.27 5.31 3.62
C HIS A 17 -11.47 6.62 3.46
N VAL A 18 -10.56 6.68 2.48
CA VAL A 18 -9.77 7.87 2.19
C VAL A 18 -9.60 8.08 0.69
N THR A 19 -9.80 9.32 0.24
CA THR A 19 -9.56 9.74 -1.15
C THR A 19 -8.16 10.37 -1.29
N PRO A 20 -7.58 10.43 -2.50
CA PRO A 20 -6.33 11.16 -2.73
C PRO A 20 -6.38 12.63 -2.26
N ALA A 21 -7.50 13.32 -2.48
CA ALA A 21 -7.67 14.69 -1.99
C ALA A 21 -7.60 14.78 -0.45
N GLN A 22 -8.15 13.79 0.27
CA GLN A 22 -8.05 13.70 1.72
C GLN A 22 -6.65 13.37 2.20
N VAL A 23 -5.86 12.60 1.44
CA VAL A 23 -4.44 12.36 1.73
C VAL A 23 -3.68 13.68 1.81
N LYS A 24 -3.83 14.55 0.80
CA LYS A 24 -3.23 15.88 0.82
C LYS A 24 -3.75 16.72 1.99
N ARG A 25 -5.07 16.83 2.11
CA ARG A 25 -5.74 17.67 3.12
C ARG A 25 -5.34 17.31 4.55
N HIS A 26 -5.11 16.03 4.85
CA HIS A 26 -4.80 15.55 6.19
C HIS A 26 -3.34 15.13 6.37
N HIS A 27 -2.47 15.43 5.40
CA HIS A 27 -1.04 15.12 5.43
C HIS A 27 -0.74 13.63 5.69
N ILE A 28 -1.60 12.75 5.17
CA ILE A 28 -1.57 11.30 5.45
C ILE A 28 -0.25 10.69 5.00
N GLY A 29 0.45 10.01 5.90
CA GLY A 29 1.75 9.39 5.63
C GLY A 29 1.66 8.02 4.96
N SER A 30 0.55 7.30 5.13
CA SER A 30 0.38 5.99 4.51
C SER A 30 -1.08 5.66 4.21
N VAL A 31 -1.34 4.85 3.20
CA VAL A 31 -2.64 4.23 2.93
C VAL A 31 -2.44 2.74 2.76
N LEU A 32 -3.45 1.93 3.11
CA LEU A 32 -3.39 0.48 2.93
C LEU A 32 -4.59 -0.08 2.15
N SER A 33 -4.37 -1.19 1.45
CA SER A 33 -5.42 -2.08 0.97
C SER A 33 -5.53 -3.30 1.88
N GLY A 34 -6.63 -3.40 2.62
CA GLY A 34 -6.94 -4.60 3.42
C GLY A 34 -7.33 -5.80 2.54
N GLY A 35 -7.53 -6.96 3.15
CA GLY A 35 -7.94 -8.18 2.45
C GLY A 35 -9.20 -7.97 1.58
N GLY A 36 -9.07 -8.18 0.27
CA GLY A 36 -10.15 -8.00 -0.71
C GLY A 36 -10.40 -6.56 -1.18
N SER A 37 -9.69 -5.56 -0.63
CA SER A 37 -9.80 -4.15 -1.02
C SER A 37 -9.05 -3.84 -2.32
N CYS A 38 -9.64 -4.24 -3.45
CA CYS A 38 -9.03 -4.15 -4.79
C CYS A 38 -9.61 -2.97 -5.61
N PRO A 39 -8.82 -2.30 -6.45
CA PRO A 39 -9.31 -1.28 -7.38
C PRO A 39 -9.87 -1.87 -8.66
N GLY A 40 -10.85 -1.18 -9.25
CA GLY A 40 -11.36 -1.47 -10.60
C GLY A 40 -11.71 -2.94 -10.82
N ASP A 41 -11.17 -3.52 -11.89
CA ASP A 41 -11.33 -4.93 -12.26
C ASP A 41 -10.25 -5.82 -11.62
N ASN A 42 -9.53 -5.31 -10.63
CA ASN A 42 -8.39 -5.93 -9.96
C ASN A 42 -7.25 -6.30 -10.95
N ARG A 43 -7.02 -5.47 -11.98
CA ARG A 43 -5.90 -5.66 -12.90
C ARG A 43 -4.66 -4.94 -12.36
N PRO A 44 -3.43 -5.38 -12.67
CA PRO A 44 -2.22 -4.65 -12.26
C PRO A 44 -2.24 -3.16 -12.63
N ALA A 45 -2.80 -2.81 -13.80
CA ALA A 45 -2.96 -1.42 -14.23
C ALA A 45 -3.89 -0.60 -13.31
N ASP A 46 -4.95 -1.21 -12.75
CA ASP A 46 -5.87 -0.55 -11.82
C ASP A 46 -5.15 -0.22 -10.50
N TRP A 47 -4.28 -1.13 -10.04
CA TRP A 47 -3.43 -0.90 -8.86
C TRP A 47 -2.42 0.21 -9.08
N VAL A 48 -1.73 0.22 -10.24
CA VAL A 48 -0.77 1.27 -10.59
C VAL A 48 -1.48 2.62 -10.65
N ALA A 49 -2.58 2.74 -11.40
CA ALA A 49 -3.32 4.00 -11.53
C ALA A 49 -3.83 4.53 -10.18
N MET A 50 -4.32 3.65 -9.31
CA MET A 50 -4.74 4.03 -7.95
C MET A 50 -3.56 4.52 -7.10
N ASN A 51 -2.44 3.79 -7.08
CA ASN A 51 -1.26 4.16 -6.30
C ASN A 51 -0.65 5.48 -6.79
N ASP A 52 -0.57 5.68 -8.11
CA ASP A 52 -0.10 6.92 -8.73
C ASP A 52 -0.97 8.11 -8.33
N ALA A 53 -2.30 7.94 -8.23
CA ALA A 53 -3.20 9.00 -7.80
C ALA A 53 -2.96 9.41 -6.33
N TYR A 54 -2.74 8.44 -5.44
CA TYR A 54 -2.39 8.75 -4.03
C TYR A 54 -1.02 9.41 -3.92
N TRP A 55 -0.02 8.91 -4.66
CA TRP A 55 1.31 9.50 -4.69
C TRP A 55 1.28 10.93 -5.22
N ALA A 56 0.62 11.17 -6.36
CA ALA A 56 0.49 12.49 -6.95
C ALA A 56 -0.13 13.49 -5.96
N ALA A 57 -1.20 13.10 -5.27
CA ALA A 57 -1.82 13.95 -4.26
C ALA A 57 -0.90 14.28 -3.07
N SER A 58 -0.04 13.34 -2.64
CA SER A 58 0.96 13.57 -1.58
C SER A 58 2.14 14.45 -2.01
N MET A 59 2.35 14.60 -3.32
CA MET A 59 3.45 15.38 -3.89
C MET A 59 3.03 16.80 -4.32
N GLU A 60 1.74 17.14 -4.23
CA GLU A 60 1.27 18.50 -4.47
C GLU A 60 1.65 19.42 -3.30
N GLU A 61 2.67 20.25 -3.49
CA GLU A 61 3.12 21.23 -2.50
C GLU A 61 2.29 22.53 -2.54
N ASP A 62 1.97 23.06 -1.36
CA ASP A 62 1.40 24.41 -1.20
C ASP A 62 1.82 25.02 0.15
N ALA A 63 1.27 26.18 0.51
CA ALA A 63 1.64 26.88 1.74
C ALA A 63 1.35 26.07 3.02
N ASP A 64 0.38 25.17 2.98
CA ASP A 64 -0.09 24.39 4.12
C ASP A 64 0.29 22.89 4.02
N HIS A 65 0.74 22.42 2.86
CA HIS A 65 1.12 21.03 2.61
C HIS A 65 2.56 20.87 2.11
N LEU A 66 3.34 20.05 2.81
CA LEU A 66 4.68 19.65 2.39
C LEU A 66 4.60 18.40 1.51
N ALA A 67 5.28 18.40 0.36
CA ALA A 67 5.36 17.26 -0.54
C ALA A 67 6.18 16.10 0.08
N ILE A 68 5.52 15.25 0.87
CA ILE A 68 6.09 14.06 1.49
C ILE A 68 5.43 12.84 0.85
N PRO A 69 6.19 11.97 0.14
CA PRO A 69 5.62 10.82 -0.56
C PRO A 69 4.87 9.88 0.38
N ILE A 70 3.67 9.49 -0.01
CA ILE A 70 2.88 8.50 0.71
C ILE A 70 3.50 7.10 0.61
N LEU A 71 3.45 6.33 1.69
CA LEU A 71 3.71 4.89 1.69
C LEU A 71 2.42 4.10 1.44
N TYR A 72 2.39 3.18 0.47
CA TYR A 72 1.24 2.30 0.26
C TYR A 72 1.49 0.90 0.83
N GLY A 73 0.60 0.44 1.73
CA GLY A 73 0.66 -0.86 2.37
C GLY A 73 -0.27 -1.90 1.74
N VAL A 74 0.15 -3.17 1.74
CA VAL A 74 -0.66 -4.32 1.30
C VAL A 74 -0.25 -5.58 2.06
N ASP A 75 -1.22 -6.48 2.30
CA ASP A 75 -0.97 -7.79 2.89
C ASP A 75 -0.48 -8.81 1.84
N ALA A 76 0.81 -8.78 1.50
CA ALA A 76 1.44 -9.74 0.59
C ALA A 76 1.97 -10.99 1.32
N ILE A 77 1.09 -11.70 2.03
CA ILE A 77 1.49 -12.74 3.01
C ILE A 77 1.89 -14.10 2.41
N HIS A 78 1.66 -14.31 1.11
CA HIS A 78 2.04 -15.52 0.37
C HIS A 78 2.13 -15.20 -1.13
N GLY A 79 2.87 -14.14 -1.44
CA GLY A 79 2.79 -13.41 -2.71
C GLY A 79 1.82 -12.24 -2.62
N ASN A 80 1.76 -11.41 -3.67
CA ASN A 80 0.84 -10.27 -3.73
C ASN A 80 -0.58 -10.73 -4.09
N ALA A 81 -1.15 -11.58 -3.23
CA ALA A 81 -2.32 -12.42 -3.53
C ALA A 81 -3.64 -11.63 -3.69
N ASN A 82 -3.69 -10.36 -3.26
CA ASN A 82 -4.83 -9.48 -3.53
C ASN A 82 -4.93 -9.12 -5.03
N VAL A 83 -3.82 -9.13 -5.78
CA VAL A 83 -3.81 -8.77 -7.20
C VAL A 83 -4.24 -9.96 -8.05
N ARG A 84 -5.25 -9.77 -8.90
CA ARG A 84 -5.73 -10.84 -9.79
C ARG A 84 -4.62 -11.31 -10.73
N GLY A 85 -4.36 -12.62 -10.70
CA GLY A 85 -3.34 -13.26 -11.55
C GLY A 85 -1.92 -13.23 -10.99
N ALA A 86 -1.70 -12.68 -9.79
CA ALA A 86 -0.43 -12.82 -9.11
C ALA A 86 -0.17 -14.28 -8.69
N THR A 87 1.11 -14.65 -8.62
CA THR A 87 1.53 -15.94 -8.07
C THR A 87 1.11 -16.04 -6.60
N VAL A 88 0.44 -17.14 -6.25
CA VAL A 88 0.08 -17.47 -4.87
C VAL A 88 0.97 -18.62 -4.41
N PHE A 89 1.82 -18.35 -3.43
CA PHE A 89 2.74 -19.34 -2.87
C PHE A 89 2.03 -20.20 -1.79
N PRO A 90 2.59 -21.37 -1.44
CA PRO A 90 2.16 -22.10 -0.25
C PRO A 90 2.18 -21.20 0.97
N HIS A 91 1.16 -21.29 1.83
CA HIS A 91 1.17 -20.59 3.11
C HIS A 91 2.35 -21.02 3.99
N ASN A 92 2.66 -20.19 5.00
CA ASN A 92 3.83 -20.34 5.85
C ASN A 92 3.99 -21.73 6.51
N ILE A 93 2.89 -22.45 6.78
CA ILE A 93 2.99 -23.84 7.28
C ILE A 93 3.64 -24.79 6.27
N GLY A 94 3.30 -24.66 4.97
CA GLY A 94 3.91 -25.46 3.90
C GLY A 94 5.36 -25.06 3.65
N LEU A 95 5.68 -23.76 3.71
CA LEU A 95 7.06 -23.29 3.61
C LEU A 95 7.91 -23.75 4.81
N GLY A 96 7.33 -23.78 6.01
CA GLY A 96 7.98 -24.32 7.21
C GLY A 96 8.26 -25.82 7.11
N ALA A 97 7.37 -26.58 6.46
CA ALA A 97 7.56 -28.00 6.16
C ALA A 97 8.63 -28.26 5.09
N ALA A 98 8.85 -27.32 4.17
CA ALA A 98 9.89 -27.42 3.13
C ALA A 98 11.32 -27.31 3.69
N ARG A 99 11.50 -26.71 4.89
CA ARG A 99 12.80 -26.58 5.58
C ARG A 99 13.91 -25.94 4.73
N ASP A 100 13.55 -25.03 3.83
CA ASP A 100 14.49 -24.34 2.93
C ASP A 100 14.38 -22.81 3.11
N PRO A 101 15.24 -22.19 3.95
CA PRO A 101 15.27 -20.74 4.11
C PRO A 101 15.65 -20.00 2.82
N GLY A 102 16.48 -20.61 1.96
CA GLY A 102 16.86 -20.04 0.67
C GLY A 102 15.69 -19.99 -0.30
N LEU A 103 14.78 -20.97 -0.25
CA LEU A 103 13.50 -20.91 -0.96
C LEU A 103 12.64 -19.76 -0.48
N VAL A 104 12.49 -19.58 0.84
CA VAL A 104 11.69 -18.47 1.40
C VAL A 104 12.26 -17.11 1.00
N GLU A 105 13.59 -16.95 1.00
CA GLU A 105 14.24 -15.73 0.52
C GLU A 105 13.96 -15.48 -0.98
N ARG A 106 14.04 -16.51 -1.83
CA ARG A 106 13.69 -16.40 -3.26
C ARG A 106 12.22 -16.06 -3.50
N ILE A 107 11.32 -16.46 -2.61
CA ILE A 107 9.89 -16.11 -2.68
C ILE A 107 9.66 -14.63 -2.34
N GLY A 108 10.43 -14.07 -1.41
CA GLY A 108 10.27 -12.68 -0.96
C GLY A 108 10.96 -11.62 -1.82
N ARG A 109 11.87 -12.01 -2.72
CA ARG A 109 12.56 -11.13 -3.67
C ARG A 109 11.70 -10.83 -4.89
#